data_AF-A0A800F2Q2-F1
#
_entry.id   AF-A0A800F2Q2-F1
#
_cell.length_a   1.000
_cell.length_b   1.000
_cell.length_c   1.000
_cell.angle_alpha   90.00
_cell.angle_beta   90.00
_cell.angle_gamma   90.00
#
_symmetry.space_group_name_H-M   'P 1'
#
loop_
_entity.id
_entity.type
_entity.pdbx_description
1 polymer ?
#
loop_
_entity_poly.entity_id
_entity_poly.type
_entity_poly.pdbx_seq_one_letter_code
_entity_poly.pdbx_strand_id
1 'polypeptide(L)'
;MINDIKSELEKRTGKYHLIACWVGIILNPIFLINDNQVLDPTEFNQIAISKILVSLLLLMCIIYRDKFNISYKTLGILPVCLICFFSSYMYSEVNSIDAFQMHSFSYTTLFLGAGMLCLWEVKVSIIIFFYNLFIIAIWQYLYGELSITEFFINGGAMTISASVFMIFLINIRYTLILNNIRSEFGLKEAKEIIELKNEEITSSIKYAERIQKAILPPISVFKKHFENTFIFYLPK
;
A
#
# COMPACT_ATOMS: atom_id res chain seq x y z
N MET A 1 16.82 5.10 -12.02
CA MET A 1 16.52 4.05 -11.01
C MET A 1 15.78 4.57 -9.77
N ILE A 2 16.36 5.46 -8.94
CA ILE A 2 15.71 5.89 -7.67
C ILE A 2 14.37 6.60 -7.92
N ASN A 3 14.31 7.49 -8.91
CA ASN A 3 13.07 8.19 -9.27
C ASN A 3 12.02 7.24 -9.85
N ASP A 4 12.45 6.23 -10.63
CA ASP A 4 11.56 5.22 -11.21
C ASP A 4 10.96 4.32 -10.13
N ILE A 5 11.76 3.92 -9.13
CA ILE A 5 11.28 3.16 -7.97
C ILE A 5 10.25 3.97 -7.18
N LYS A 6 10.49 5.27 -6.96
CA LYS A 6 9.53 6.15 -6.26
C LYS A 6 8.23 6.29 -7.04
N SER A 7 8.30 6.50 -8.35
CA SER A 7 7.12 6.62 -9.21
C SER A 7 6.30 5.32 -9.24
N GLU A 8 6.96 4.16 -9.36
CA GLU A 8 6.29 2.86 -9.33
C GLU A 8 5.67 2.57 -7.96
N LEU A 9 6.34 2.95 -6.87
CA LEU A 9 5.80 2.86 -5.52
C LEU A 9 4.54 3.72 -5.38
N GLU A 10 4.58 4.99 -5.79
CA GLU A 10 3.42 5.89 -5.74
C GLU A 10 2.23 5.32 -6.53
N LYS A 11 2.47 4.80 -7.73
CA LYS A 11 1.44 4.17 -8.55
C LYS A 11 0.80 2.96 -7.84
N ARG A 12 1.60 2.09 -7.24
CA ARG A 12 1.09 0.92 -6.49
C ARG A 12 0.31 1.36 -5.24
N THR A 13 0.85 2.29 -4.44
CA THR A 13 0.17 2.80 -3.23
C THR A 13 -1.18 3.45 -3.54
N GLY A 14 -1.30 4.15 -4.66
CA GLY A 14 -2.53 4.83 -5.05
C GLY A 14 -3.75 3.92 -5.15
N LYS A 15 -3.61 2.74 -5.75
CA LYS A 15 -4.69 1.76 -5.84
C LYS A 15 -5.14 1.29 -4.45
N TYR A 16 -4.19 1.00 -3.56
CA TYR A 16 -4.49 0.54 -2.21
C TYR A 16 -5.16 1.62 -1.36
N HIS A 17 -4.72 2.88 -1.45
CA HIS A 17 -5.34 3.98 -0.71
C HIS A 17 -6.75 4.32 -1.22
N LEU A 18 -7.00 4.21 -2.53
CA LEU A 18 -8.37 4.32 -3.06
C LEU A 18 -9.29 3.23 -2.51
N ILE A 19 -8.81 1.98 -2.46
CA ILE A 19 -9.56 0.86 -1.85
C ILE A 19 -9.81 1.15 -0.36
N ALA A 20 -8.81 1.63 0.38
CA ALA A 20 -8.95 1.99 1.79
C ALA A 20 -10.05 3.03 2.01
N CYS A 21 -10.13 4.08 1.18
CA CYS A 21 -11.21 5.07 1.26
C CYS A 21 -12.58 4.43 1.02
N TRP A 22 -12.72 3.60 -0.03
CA TRP A 22 -13.99 2.92 -0.31
C TRP A 22 -14.42 1.99 0.80
N VAL A 23 -13.48 1.22 1.36
CA VAL A 23 -13.72 0.38 2.53
C VAL A 23 -14.19 1.24 3.71
N GLY A 24 -13.53 2.37 3.99
CA GLY A 24 -13.96 3.30 5.04
C GLY A 24 -15.37 3.86 4.81
N ILE A 25 -15.70 4.26 3.57
CA ILE A 25 -17.02 4.79 3.20
C ILE A 25 -18.13 3.77 3.44
N ILE A 26 -17.89 2.49 3.11
CA ILE A 26 -18.88 1.41 3.21
C ILE A 26 -18.98 0.86 4.62
N LEU A 27 -17.84 0.62 5.25
CA LEU A 27 -17.76 -0.10 6.53
C LEU A 27 -18.19 0.80 7.70
N ASN A 28 -17.97 2.11 7.62
CA ASN A 28 -18.35 3.03 8.69
C ASN A 28 -19.88 3.08 8.92
N PRO A 29 -20.74 3.18 7.88
CA PRO A 29 -22.19 3.04 8.05
C PRO A 29 -22.66 1.64 8.48
N ILE A 30 -21.94 0.58 8.10
CA ILE A 30 -22.31 -0.79 8.51
C ILE A 30 -22.30 -0.93 10.04
N PHE A 31 -21.36 -0.26 10.72
CA PHE A 31 -21.32 -0.28 12.19
C PHE A 31 -22.54 0.36 12.85
N LEU A 32 -23.27 1.26 12.16
CA LEU A 32 -24.50 1.84 12.72
C LEU A 32 -25.60 0.80 12.98
N ILE A 33 -25.56 -0.34 12.27
CA ILE A 33 -26.51 -1.43 12.50
C ILE A 33 -26.34 -1.99 13.93
N ASN A 34 -25.10 -2.11 14.39
CA ASN A 34 -24.78 -2.59 15.73
C ASN A 34 -25.04 -1.50 16.78
N ASP A 35 -24.66 -0.26 16.47
CA ASP A 35 -24.81 0.88 17.38
C ASP A 35 -26.28 1.11 17.77
N ASN A 36 -27.23 0.90 16.85
CA ASN A 36 -28.67 1.05 17.11
C ASN A 36 -29.22 0.09 18.19
N GLN A 37 -28.50 -0.98 18.52
CA GLN A 37 -28.93 -1.96 19.52
C GLN A 37 -28.45 -1.62 20.94
N VAL A 38 -27.42 -0.78 21.06
CA VAL A 38 -26.67 -0.58 22.31
C VAL A 38 -26.74 0.86 22.80
N LEU A 39 -26.91 1.82 21.89
CA LEU A 39 -26.98 3.25 22.22
C LEU A 39 -28.41 3.71 22.50
N ASP A 40 -28.53 4.69 23.38
CA ASP A 40 -29.78 5.42 23.55
C ASP A 40 -30.08 6.26 22.28
N PRO A 41 -31.37 6.54 21.97
CA PRO A 41 -31.74 7.20 20.70
C PRO A 41 -31.09 8.56 20.46
N THR A 42 -30.75 9.31 21.51
CA THR A 42 -30.07 10.60 21.41
C THR A 42 -28.60 10.44 21.03
N GLU A 43 -27.88 9.54 21.70
CA GLU A 43 -26.48 9.20 21.42
C GLU A 43 -26.36 8.58 20.01
N PHE A 44 -27.29 7.68 19.65
CA PHE A 44 -27.33 7.07 18.32
C PHE A 44 -27.43 8.12 17.20
N ASN A 45 -28.26 9.15 17.35
CA ASN A 45 -28.42 10.17 16.31
C ASN A 45 -27.14 11.00 16.12
N GLN A 46 -26.48 11.40 17.22
CA GLN A 46 -25.23 12.16 17.18
C GLN A 46 -24.12 11.31 16.51
N ILE A 47 -24.01 10.05 16.92
CA ILE A 47 -23.08 9.07 16.35
C ILE A 47 -23.35 8.81 14.87
N ALA A 48 -24.60 8.60 14.48
CA ALA A 48 -25.00 8.39 13.10
C ALA A 48 -24.65 9.56 12.20
N ILE A 49 -24.92 10.80 12.65
CA ILE A 49 -24.54 12.02 11.93
C ILE A 49 -23.03 12.06 11.73
N SER A 50 -22.25 11.77 12.77
CA SER A 50 -20.78 11.79 12.70
C SER A 50 -20.24 10.76 11.69
N LYS A 51 -20.76 9.52 11.69
CA LYS A 51 -20.31 8.47 10.76
C LYS A 51 -20.70 8.77 9.31
N ILE A 52 -21.91 9.27 9.08
CA ILE A 52 -22.36 9.70 7.76
C ILE A 52 -21.52 10.88 7.25
N LEU A 53 -21.22 11.85 8.12
CA LEU A 53 -20.38 13.00 7.78
C LEU A 53 -18.98 12.55 7.35
N VAL A 54 -18.36 11.61 8.07
CA VAL A 54 -17.06 11.03 7.68
C VAL A 54 -17.14 10.39 6.30
N SER A 55 -18.13 9.53 6.05
CA SER A 55 -18.29 8.87 4.74
C SER A 55 -18.51 9.88 3.61
N LEU A 56 -19.26 10.96 3.85
CA LEU A 56 -19.46 12.05 2.89
C LEU A 56 -18.16 12.82 2.62
N LEU A 57 -17.40 13.17 3.65
CA LEU A 57 -16.11 13.86 3.50
C LEU A 57 -15.13 13.00 2.69
N LEU A 58 -15.08 11.70 2.97
CA LEU A 58 -14.25 10.77 2.21
C LEU A 58 -14.68 10.66 0.75
N LEU A 59 -15.98 10.56 0.49
CA LEU A 59 -16.51 10.54 -0.86
C LEU A 59 -16.17 11.82 -1.62
N MET A 60 -16.31 12.98 -0.99
CA MET A 60 -15.91 14.27 -1.56
C MET A 60 -14.42 14.32 -1.88
N CYS A 61 -13.56 13.78 -1.00
CA CYS A 61 -12.12 13.71 -1.25
C CYS A 61 -11.77 12.83 -2.46
N ILE A 62 -12.50 11.74 -2.69
CA ILE A 62 -12.32 10.90 -3.89
C ILE A 62 -12.78 11.64 -5.14
N ILE A 63 -14.00 12.21 -5.13
CA ILE A 63 -14.61 12.87 -6.30
C ILE A 63 -13.80 14.09 -6.75
N TYR A 64 -13.38 14.93 -5.81
CA TYR A 64 -12.65 16.16 -6.11
C TYR A 64 -11.13 15.99 -6.12
N ARG A 65 -10.64 14.75 -6.05
CA ARG A 65 -9.22 14.43 -6.04
C ARG A 65 -8.46 15.10 -7.18
N ASP A 66 -8.92 14.91 -8.41
CA ASP A 66 -8.22 15.42 -9.60
C ASP A 66 -8.31 16.95 -9.69
N LYS A 67 -9.42 17.54 -9.22
CA LYS A 67 -9.63 18.99 -9.19
C LYS A 67 -8.68 19.69 -8.21
N PHE A 68 -8.41 19.08 -7.05
CA PHE A 68 -7.53 19.64 -6.01
C PHE A 68 -6.12 19.04 -6.00
N ASN A 69 -5.78 18.21 -6.99
CA ASN A 69 -4.49 17.53 -7.09
C ASN A 69 -4.10 16.77 -5.80
N ILE A 70 -5.06 16.08 -5.18
CA ILE A 70 -4.84 15.36 -3.93
C ILE A 70 -3.93 14.16 -4.18
N SER A 71 -2.77 14.16 -3.52
CA SER A 71 -1.78 13.08 -3.64
C SER A 71 -2.34 11.74 -3.13
N TYR A 72 -1.88 10.63 -3.70
CA TYR A 72 -2.26 9.30 -3.24
C TYR A 72 -1.85 9.05 -1.78
N LYS A 73 -0.75 9.65 -1.31
CA LYS A 73 -0.32 9.58 0.08
C LYS A 73 -1.34 10.25 1.01
N THR A 74 -1.79 11.46 0.66
CA THR A 74 -2.83 12.19 1.40
C THR A 74 -4.13 11.40 1.44
N LEU A 75 -4.49 10.76 0.32
CA LEU A 75 -5.69 9.94 0.22
C LEU A 75 -5.67 8.73 1.16
N GLY A 76 -4.50 8.18 1.48
CA GLY A 76 -4.38 7.10 2.48
C GLY A 76 -4.43 7.60 3.92
N ILE A 77 -3.81 8.74 4.21
CA ILE A 77 -3.66 9.29 5.57
C ILE A 77 -4.96 9.92 6.06
N LEU A 78 -5.61 10.72 5.21
CA LEU A 78 -6.78 11.51 5.57
C LEU A 78 -7.93 10.67 6.14
N PRO A 79 -8.31 9.51 5.55
CA PRO A 79 -9.36 8.68 6.12
C PRO A 79 -9.04 8.14 7.50
N VAL A 80 -7.81 7.70 7.73
CA VAL A 80 -7.42 7.20 9.04
C VAL A 80 -7.47 8.33 10.07
N CYS A 81 -6.98 9.52 9.75
CA CYS A 81 -7.05 10.68 10.65
C CYS A 81 -8.50 11.10 10.94
N LEU A 82 -9.35 11.20 9.91
CA LEU A 82 -10.76 11.55 10.10
C LEU A 82 -11.47 10.53 10.98
N ILE A 83 -11.35 9.24 10.68
CA ILE A 83 -12.02 8.21 11.47
C ILE A 83 -11.45 8.19 12.90
N CYS A 84 -10.15 8.39 13.10
CA CYS A 84 -9.58 8.50 14.44
C CYS A 84 -10.19 9.66 15.24
N PHE A 85 -10.34 10.83 14.62
CA PHE A 85 -10.95 11.99 15.25
C PHE A 85 -12.37 11.73 15.73
N PHE A 86 -13.22 11.23 14.83
CA PHE A 86 -14.62 10.97 15.14
C PHE A 86 -14.81 9.78 16.09
N SER A 87 -14.00 8.72 15.94
CA SER A 87 -14.08 7.57 16.86
C SER A 87 -13.65 7.94 18.27
N SER A 88 -12.70 8.86 18.42
CA SER A 88 -12.28 9.37 19.74
C SER A 88 -13.32 10.30 20.36
N TYR A 89 -13.98 11.13 19.54
CA TYR A 89 -15.12 11.93 19.99
C TYR A 89 -16.24 11.02 20.53
N MET A 90 -16.55 9.94 19.82
CA MET A 90 -17.54 8.96 20.27
C MET A 90 -17.14 8.27 21.59
N TYR A 91 -15.85 8.00 21.85
CA TYR A 91 -15.43 7.50 23.17
C TYR A 91 -15.78 8.44 24.32
N SER A 92 -15.83 9.75 24.05
CA SER A 92 -16.14 10.73 25.08
C SER A 92 -17.64 10.98 25.25
N GLU A 93 -18.47 10.58 24.30
CA GLU A 93 -19.93 10.81 24.34
C GLU A 93 -20.72 9.62 24.91
N VAL A 94 -20.12 8.42 24.88
CA VAL A 94 -20.80 7.19 25.29
C VAL A 94 -20.74 6.99 26.80
N ASN A 95 -21.91 6.93 27.43
CA ASN A 95 -22.04 6.88 28.88
C ASN A 95 -22.11 5.44 29.44
N SER A 96 -22.52 4.47 28.62
CA SER A 96 -22.62 3.07 29.03
C SER A 96 -21.36 2.26 28.70
N ILE A 97 -20.96 1.37 29.61
CA ILE A 97 -19.79 0.51 29.43
C ILE A 97 -19.96 -0.40 28.20
N ASP A 98 -21.16 -0.94 27.99
CA ASP A 98 -21.44 -1.85 26.88
C ASP A 98 -21.32 -1.15 25.52
N ALA A 99 -21.85 0.07 25.40
CA ALA A 99 -21.70 0.86 24.18
C ALA A 99 -20.22 1.26 23.95
N PHE A 100 -19.49 1.59 25.02
CA PHE A 100 -18.06 1.92 24.93
C PHE A 100 -17.25 0.72 24.42
N GLN A 101 -17.52 -0.49 24.92
CA GLN A 101 -16.89 -1.72 24.46
C GLN A 101 -17.19 -1.99 22.98
N MET A 102 -18.46 -1.86 22.56
CA MET A 102 -18.87 -2.08 21.17
C MET A 102 -18.24 -1.10 20.20
N HIS A 103 -18.19 0.17 20.58
CA HIS A 103 -17.49 1.17 19.78
C HIS A 103 -15.98 0.92 19.77
N SER A 104 -15.41 0.40 20.87
CA SER A 104 -14.01 0.02 20.92
C SER A 104 -13.63 -1.11 19.95
N PHE A 105 -14.54 -2.06 19.71
CA PHE A 105 -14.35 -3.07 18.67
C PHE A 105 -14.38 -2.47 17.27
N SER A 106 -15.32 -1.55 17.01
CA SER A 106 -15.41 -0.83 15.73
C SER A 106 -14.14 -0.02 15.48
N TYR A 107 -13.64 0.68 16.49
CA TYR A 107 -12.42 1.49 16.37
C TYR A 107 -11.16 0.62 16.24
N THR A 108 -11.08 -0.49 16.96
CA THR A 108 -9.98 -1.47 16.78
C THR A 108 -9.95 -2.03 15.36
N THR A 109 -11.12 -2.32 14.78
CA THR A 109 -11.25 -2.81 13.40
C THR A 109 -10.69 -1.83 12.38
N LEU A 110 -10.79 -0.51 12.63
CA LEU A 110 -10.15 0.50 11.79
C LEU A 110 -8.64 0.30 11.73
N PHE A 111 -7.96 0.14 12.87
CA PHE A 111 -6.50 -0.02 12.90
C PHE A 111 -6.05 -1.30 12.19
N LEU A 112 -6.83 -2.37 12.31
CA LEU A 112 -6.58 -3.60 11.55
C LEU A 112 -6.76 -3.37 10.04
N GLY A 113 -7.88 -2.75 9.63
CA GLY A 113 -8.15 -2.43 8.22
C GLY A 113 -7.11 -1.49 7.61
N ALA A 114 -6.73 -0.44 8.33
CA ALA A 114 -5.65 0.46 7.95
C ALA A 114 -4.32 -0.29 7.83
N GLY A 115 -4.00 -1.19 8.77
CA GLY A 115 -2.81 -2.05 8.71
C GLY A 115 -2.76 -2.91 7.43
N MET A 116 -3.91 -3.41 7.00
CA MET A 116 -4.06 -4.30 5.85
C MET A 116 -4.17 -3.57 4.50
N LEU A 117 -4.60 -2.31 4.47
CA LEU A 117 -4.88 -1.59 3.22
C LEU A 117 -3.91 -0.45 2.98
N CYS A 118 -3.51 0.28 4.01
CA CYS A 118 -2.67 1.45 3.86
C CYS A 118 -1.19 1.09 3.67
N LEU A 119 -0.47 1.97 2.96
CA LEU A 119 0.95 1.80 2.61
C LEU A 119 1.66 3.14 2.64
N TRP A 120 2.47 3.36 3.66
CA TRP A 120 3.32 4.54 3.81
C TRP A 120 4.53 4.24 4.68
N GLU A 121 5.47 5.19 4.72
CA GLU A 121 6.64 5.12 5.59
C GLU A 121 6.24 5.06 7.07
N VAL A 122 6.98 4.27 7.86
CA VAL A 122 6.74 4.09 9.31
C VAL A 122 6.59 5.39 10.10
N LYS A 123 7.27 6.47 9.68
CA LYS A 123 7.17 7.80 10.29
C LYS A 123 5.73 8.32 10.30
N VAL A 124 4.98 8.08 9.23
CA VAL A 124 3.57 8.49 9.12
C VAL A 124 2.71 7.68 10.09
N SER A 125 2.95 6.36 10.24
CA SER A 125 2.25 5.55 11.23
C SER A 125 2.50 6.03 12.66
N ILE A 126 3.74 6.40 12.99
CA ILE A 126 4.11 6.94 14.31
C ILE A 126 3.38 8.28 14.56
N ILE A 127 3.32 9.16 13.55
CA ILE A 127 2.58 10.42 13.66
C ILE A 127 1.09 10.16 13.90
N ILE A 128 0.47 9.23 13.14
CA ILE A 128 -0.95 8.85 13.32
C ILE A 128 -1.19 8.27 14.72
N PHE A 129 -0.27 7.46 15.23
CA PHE A 129 -0.37 6.89 16.58
C PHE A 129 -0.39 7.99 17.66
N PHE A 130 0.54 8.94 17.62
CA PHE A 130 0.55 10.03 18.59
C PHE A 130 -0.63 10.99 18.39
N TYR A 131 -1.03 11.25 17.15
CA TYR A 131 -2.25 12.00 16.85
C TYR A 131 -3.48 11.33 17.48
N ASN A 132 -3.62 10.01 17.33
CA ASN A 132 -4.70 9.25 17.95
C ASN A 132 -4.69 9.39 19.48
N LEU A 133 -3.56 9.14 20.14
CA LEU A 133 -3.45 9.27 21.59
C LEU A 133 -3.79 10.68 22.08
N PHE A 134 -3.31 11.69 21.37
CA PHE A 134 -3.56 13.10 21.69
C PHE A 134 -5.04 13.44 21.59
N ILE A 135 -5.69 13.02 20.51
CA ILE A 135 -7.11 13.29 20.28
C ILE A 135 -8.00 12.54 21.28
N ILE A 136 -7.69 11.27 21.58
CA ILE A 136 -8.36 10.53 22.66
C ILE A 136 -8.24 11.28 23.98
N ALA A 137 -7.03 11.71 24.35
CA ALA A 137 -6.80 12.42 25.62
C ALA A 137 -7.57 13.75 25.69
N ILE A 138 -7.63 14.51 24.59
CA ILE A 138 -8.41 15.76 24.54
C ILE A 138 -9.89 15.49 24.74
N TRP A 139 -10.47 14.55 23.98
CA TRP A 139 -11.90 14.30 24.05
C TRP A 139 -12.30 13.73 25.42
N GLN A 140 -11.51 12.79 25.96
CA GLN A 140 -11.75 12.25 27.30
C GLN A 140 -11.65 13.34 28.38
N TYR A 141 -10.73 14.29 28.25
CA TYR A 141 -10.61 15.39 29.21
C TYR A 141 -11.78 16.37 29.12
N LEU A 142 -12.28 16.65 27.92
CA LEU A 142 -13.34 17.64 27.71
C LEU A 142 -14.74 17.11 28.00
N TYR A 143 -15.02 15.85 27.65
CA TYR A 143 -16.39 15.29 27.70
C TYR A 143 -16.46 13.90 28.34
N GLY A 144 -15.32 13.25 28.62
CA GLY A 144 -15.32 11.86 29.07
C GLY A 144 -15.92 11.69 30.46
N GLU A 145 -16.94 10.83 30.56
CA GLU A 145 -17.59 10.50 31.84
C GLU A 145 -16.92 9.31 32.54
N LEU A 146 -16.32 8.39 31.78
CA LEU A 146 -15.66 7.19 32.30
C LEU A 146 -14.37 7.50 33.07
N SER A 147 -14.15 6.78 34.17
CA SER A 147 -12.87 6.83 34.86
C SER A 147 -11.73 6.29 33.97
N ILE A 148 -10.51 6.71 34.25
CA ILE A 148 -9.32 6.26 33.51
C ILE A 148 -9.22 4.73 33.53
N THR A 149 -9.50 4.10 34.68
CA THR A 149 -9.45 2.64 34.84
C THR A 149 -10.51 1.93 33.98
N GLU A 150 -11.75 2.43 34.00
CA GLU A 150 -12.83 1.88 33.17
C GLU A 150 -12.53 2.03 31.69
N PHE A 151 -12.01 3.19 31.26
CA PHE A 151 -11.60 3.42 29.88
C PHE A 151 -10.58 2.37 29.40
N PHE A 152 -9.53 2.13 30.19
CA PHE A 152 -8.48 1.17 29.81
C PHE A 152 -8.99 -0.26 29.76
N ILE A 153 -9.73 -0.71 30.78
CA ILE A 153 -10.21 -2.10 30.90
C ILE A 153 -11.25 -2.42 29.82
N ASN A 154 -12.12 -1.46 29.49
CA ASN A 154 -13.27 -1.71 28.61
C ASN A 154 -13.00 -1.47 27.12
N GLY A 155 -11.76 -1.19 26.71
CA GLY A 155 -11.44 -1.11 25.28
C GLY A 155 -10.32 -0.16 24.88
N GLY A 156 -9.99 0.81 25.75
CA GLY A 156 -8.88 1.73 25.52
C GLY A 156 -7.55 1.01 25.31
N ALA A 157 -7.24 0.02 26.15
CA ALA A 157 -6.02 -0.79 26.01
C ALA A 157 -5.98 -1.58 24.69
N MET A 158 -7.11 -2.19 24.29
CA MET A 158 -7.23 -2.93 23.04
C MET A 158 -7.00 -2.03 21.84
N THR A 159 -7.63 -0.85 21.82
CA THR A 159 -7.51 0.14 20.73
C THR A 159 -6.06 0.64 20.59
N ILE A 160 -5.42 0.96 21.71
CA ILE A 160 -4.01 1.37 21.72
C ILE A 160 -3.13 0.24 21.19
N SER A 161 -3.34 -0.99 21.66
CA SER A 161 -2.57 -2.15 21.18
C SER A 161 -2.74 -2.38 19.67
N ALA A 162 -3.96 -2.26 19.15
CA ALA A 162 -4.25 -2.39 17.72
C ALA A 162 -3.58 -1.28 16.90
N SER A 163 -3.57 -0.06 17.41
CA SER A 163 -2.88 1.06 16.75
C SER A 163 -1.36 0.87 16.70
N VAL A 164 -0.77 0.20 17.70
CA VAL A 164 0.64 -0.23 17.68
C VAL A 164 0.86 -1.34 16.64
N PHE A 165 -0.01 -2.36 16.60
CA PHE A 165 0.07 -3.42 15.59
C PHE A 165 -0.06 -2.87 14.15
N MET A 166 -0.90 -1.86 13.94
CA MET A 166 -1.00 -1.16 12.65
C MET A 166 0.36 -0.63 12.20
N ILE A 167 1.18 -0.06 13.10
CA ILE A 167 2.53 0.43 12.77
C ILE A 167 3.38 -0.70 12.20
N PHE A 168 3.40 -1.85 12.88
CA PHE A 168 4.16 -3.02 12.44
C PHE A 168 3.66 -3.58 11.11
N LEU A 169 2.34 -3.74 10.95
CA LEU A 169 1.74 -4.28 9.73
C LEU A 169 2.04 -3.42 8.50
N ILE A 170 1.87 -2.10 8.62
CA ILE A 170 2.16 -1.17 7.52
C ILE A 170 3.66 -1.16 7.22
N ASN A 171 4.52 -1.14 8.25
CA ASN A 171 5.97 -1.13 8.06
C ASN A 171 6.45 -2.38 7.32
N ILE A 172 6.01 -3.57 7.75
CA ILE A 172 6.36 -4.84 7.10
C ILE A 172 5.94 -4.81 5.62
N ARG A 173 4.68 -4.47 5.34
CA ARG A 173 4.17 -4.44 3.96
C ARG A 173 4.87 -3.38 3.10
N TYR A 174 5.10 -2.20 3.64
CA TYR A 174 5.81 -1.13 2.95
C TYR A 174 7.22 -1.55 2.56
N THR A 175 7.98 -2.12 3.49
CA THR A 175 9.34 -2.63 3.22
C THR A 175 9.33 -3.77 2.20
N LEU A 176 8.38 -4.71 2.31
CA LEU A 176 8.25 -5.81 1.35
C LEU A 176 7.99 -5.31 -0.07
N ILE A 177 7.05 -4.36 -0.24
CA ILE A 177 6.74 -3.78 -1.55
C ILE A 177 7.93 -3.01 -2.10
N LEU A 178 8.61 -2.22 -1.27
CA LEU A 178 9.78 -1.47 -1.71
C LEU A 178 10.93 -2.39 -2.15
N ASN A 179 11.17 -3.48 -1.42
CA ASN A 179 12.18 -4.46 -1.77
C ASN A 179 11.80 -5.23 -3.05
N ASN A 180 10.53 -5.60 -3.19
CA ASN A 180 10.02 -6.25 -4.40
C ASN A 180 10.23 -5.37 -5.64
N ILE A 181 9.87 -4.08 -5.58
CA ILE A 181 10.10 -3.13 -6.67
C ILE A 181 11.61 -3.04 -6.98
N ARG A 182 12.47 -2.89 -5.98
CA ARG A 182 13.93 -2.86 -6.19
C ARG A 182 14.45 -4.12 -6.89
N SER A 183 13.97 -5.29 -6.50
CA SER A 183 14.33 -6.56 -7.12
C SER A 183 13.84 -6.66 -8.58
N GLU A 184 12.63 -6.19 -8.88
CA GLU A 184 12.11 -6.15 -10.25
C GLU A 184 12.97 -5.26 -11.17
N PHE A 185 13.35 -4.07 -10.69
CA PHE A 185 14.23 -3.17 -11.46
C PHE A 185 15.63 -3.76 -11.65
N GLY A 186 16.22 -4.35 -10.61
CA GLY A 186 17.53 -5.01 -10.72
C GLY A 186 17.52 -6.20 -11.68
N LEU A 187 16.44 -6.99 -11.68
CA LEU A 187 16.27 -8.11 -12.61
C LEU A 187 16.16 -7.62 -14.06
N LYS A 188 15.45 -6.50 -14.28
CA LYS A 188 15.32 -5.88 -15.60
C LYS A 188 16.68 -5.43 -16.14
N GLU A 189 17.48 -4.74 -15.34
CA GLU A 189 18.82 -4.29 -15.72
C GLU A 189 19.75 -5.48 -16.04
N ALA A 190 19.74 -6.51 -15.19
CA ALA A 190 20.52 -7.72 -15.44
C ALA A 190 20.12 -8.41 -16.76
N LYS A 191 18.82 -8.45 -17.06
CA LYS A 191 18.30 -9.01 -18.32
C LYS A 191 18.77 -8.21 -19.53
N GLU A 192 18.70 -6.88 -19.48
CA GLU A 192 19.17 -6.01 -20.57
C GLU A 192 20.66 -6.20 -20.84
N ILE A 193 21.50 -6.34 -19.80
CA ILE A 193 22.93 -6.62 -19.95
C ILE A 193 23.17 -7.99 -20.61
N ILE A 194 22.42 -9.01 -20.20
CA ILE A 194 22.52 -10.36 -20.79
C ILE A 194 22.11 -10.35 -22.26
N GLU A 195 21.04 -9.64 -22.62
CA GLU A 195 20.57 -9.52 -24.00
C GLU A 195 21.63 -8.83 -24.87
N LEU A 196 22.19 -7.71 -24.42
CA LEU A 196 23.30 -7.02 -25.11
C LEU A 196 24.53 -7.93 -25.29
N LYS A 197 24.93 -8.65 -24.25
CA LYS A 197 26.06 -9.60 -24.33
C LYS A 197 25.78 -10.74 -25.31
N ASN A 198 24.55 -11.24 -25.35
CA ASN A 198 24.16 -12.28 -26.29
C ASN A 198 24.18 -11.78 -27.75
N GLU A 199 23.74 -10.53 -27.99
CA GLU A 199 23.84 -9.89 -29.29
C GLU A 199 25.29 -9.69 -29.74
N GLU A 200 26.17 -9.23 -28.83
CA GLU A 200 27.61 -9.09 -29.08
C GLU A 200 28.27 -10.42 -29.42
N ILE A 201 27.97 -11.48 -28.65
CA ILE A 201 28.49 -12.84 -28.89
C ILE A 201 27.98 -13.36 -30.22
N THR A 202 26.67 -13.25 -30.49
CA THR A 202 26.06 -13.71 -31.74
C THR A 202 26.67 -12.98 -32.94
N SER A 203 26.90 -11.68 -32.82
CA SER A 203 27.53 -10.87 -33.86
C SER A 203 28.99 -11.28 -34.08
N SER A 204 29.71 -11.58 -33.00
CA SER A 204 31.09 -12.08 -33.05
C SER A 204 31.18 -13.45 -33.73
N ILE A 205 30.25 -14.37 -33.43
CA ILE A 205 30.16 -15.69 -34.08
C ILE A 205 29.89 -15.52 -35.58
N LYS A 206 28.90 -14.70 -35.97
CA LYS A 206 28.60 -14.41 -37.38
C LYS A 206 29.78 -13.76 -38.11
N TYR A 207 30.52 -12.87 -37.43
CA TYR A 207 31.71 -12.25 -38.00
C TYR A 207 32.83 -13.27 -38.23
N ALA A 208 33.10 -14.14 -37.26
CA ALA A 208 34.07 -15.23 -37.40
C ALA A 208 33.68 -16.19 -38.53
N GLU A 209 32.40 -16.54 -38.66
CA GLU A 209 31.87 -17.35 -39.77
C GLU A 209 32.13 -16.69 -41.13
N ARG A 210 31.93 -15.36 -41.25
CA ARG A 210 32.22 -14.60 -42.48
C ARG A 210 33.70 -14.65 -42.85
N ILE A 211 34.60 -14.49 -41.87
CA ILE A 211 36.05 -14.60 -42.10
C ILE A 211 36.40 -16.02 -42.60
N GLN A 212 35.91 -17.05 -41.92
CA GLN A 212 36.19 -18.44 -42.29
C GLN A 212 35.72 -18.76 -43.72
N LYS A 213 34.53 -18.29 -44.10
CA LYS A 213 34.01 -18.44 -45.47
C LYS A 213 34.83 -17.67 -46.52
N ALA A 214 35.34 -16.48 -46.18
CA ALA A 214 36.12 -15.66 -47.09
C ALA A 214 37.52 -16.21 -47.39
N ILE A 215 38.09 -17.00 -46.47
CA ILE A 215 39.39 -17.67 -46.66
C ILE A 215 39.27 -18.85 -47.63
N LEU A 216 38.10 -19.48 -47.73
CA LEU A 216 37.88 -20.61 -48.63
C LEU A 216 37.75 -20.11 -50.09
N PRO A 217 38.50 -20.67 -51.05
CA PRO A 217 38.34 -20.33 -52.46
C PRO A 217 36.93 -20.68 -52.96
N PRO A 218 36.39 -19.97 -53.97
CA PRO A 218 35.15 -20.37 -54.61
C PRO A 218 35.24 -21.82 -55.12
N ILE A 219 34.18 -22.60 -54.89
CA ILE A 219 34.13 -24.03 -55.25
C ILE A 219 34.45 -24.26 -56.74
N SER A 220 34.11 -23.31 -57.61
CA SER A 220 34.43 -23.34 -59.05
C SER A 220 35.93 -23.30 -59.34
N VAL A 221 36.69 -22.51 -58.57
CA VAL A 221 38.16 -22.42 -58.69
C VAL A 221 38.79 -23.69 -58.13
N PHE A 222 38.29 -24.19 -57.00
CA PHE A 222 38.82 -25.40 -56.36
C PHE A 222 38.70 -26.64 -57.26
N LYS A 223 37.53 -26.85 -57.87
CA LYS A 223 37.26 -27.98 -58.78
C LYS A 223 38.08 -27.96 -60.08
N LYS A 224 38.56 -26.79 -60.52
CA LYS A 224 39.36 -26.66 -61.74
C LYS A 224 40.79 -27.21 -61.56
N HIS A 225 41.31 -27.18 -60.33
CA HIS A 225 42.69 -27.59 -60.04
C HIS A 225 42.79 -28.98 -59.40
N PHE A 226 41.71 -29.50 -58.81
CA PHE A 226 41.71 -30.80 -58.15
C PHE A 226 40.46 -31.62 -58.53
N GLU A 227 40.61 -32.55 -59.49
CA GLU A 227 39.55 -33.50 -59.87
C GLU A 227 39.28 -34.52 -58.75
N ASN A 228 38.01 -34.89 -58.54
CA ASN A 228 37.55 -35.84 -57.52
C ASN A 228 37.85 -35.46 -56.05
N THR A 229 37.74 -34.19 -55.68
CA THR A 229 37.88 -33.73 -54.28
C THR A 229 36.59 -33.10 -53.73
N PHE A 230 36.41 -33.14 -52.40
CA PHE A 230 35.33 -32.45 -51.68
C PHE A 230 35.88 -31.68 -50.49
N ILE A 231 35.24 -30.56 -50.15
CA ILE A 231 35.58 -29.77 -48.97
C ILE A 231 34.72 -30.26 -47.82
N PHE A 232 35.37 -30.81 -46.78
CA PHE A 232 34.71 -31.17 -45.54
C PHE A 232 34.85 -30.03 -44.53
N TYR A 233 33.75 -29.34 -44.25
CA TYR A 233 33.72 -28.19 -43.35
C TYR A 233 32.86 -28.51 -42.12
N LEU A 234 33.52 -28.59 -40.96
CA LEU A 234 32.90 -28.78 -39.65
C LEU A 234 33.22 -27.57 -38.78
N PRO A 235 32.44 -26.48 -38.89
CA PRO A 235 32.56 -25.40 -37.91
C PRO A 235 32.11 -25.94 -36.55
N LYS A 236 32.86 -25.61 -35.50
CA LYS A 236 32.45 -25.89 -34.11
C LYS A 236 31.38 -24.92 -33.65
#